data_AF-A0A2V7I752-F1
#
_entry.id   AF-A0A2V7I752-F1
#
_cell.length_a   1.000
_cell.length_b   1.000
_cell.length_c   1.000
_cell.angle_alpha   90.00
_cell.angle_beta   90.00
_cell.angle_gamma   90.00
#
_symmetry.space_group_name_H-M   'P 1'
#
loop_
_entity.id
_entity.type
_entity.pdbx_description
1 polymer ?
#
loop_
_entity_poly.entity_id
_entity_poly.type
_entity_poly.pdbx_seq_one_letter_code
_entity_poly.pdbx_strand_id
1 'polypeptide(L)'
;MVKGRAAQARFAKVSLMVGVGLALLAVAVPAPAYVVEAITAISAAAGEDRTGLYNAIQAAIDDVAAHAVAFTPTVVLLLDAKLIGDRIFLFVLLADREGERAIKALLEERRESGAPGN
;
A
#
# COMPACT_ATOMS: atom_id res chain seq x y z
N MET A 1 0.34 -57.26 37.07
CA MET A 1 -0.15 -56.02 36.42
C MET A 1 0.99 -55.05 36.18
N VAL A 2 1.75 -55.17 35.09
CA VAL A 2 2.73 -54.14 34.64
C VAL A 2 2.73 -54.12 33.10
N LYS A 3 1.62 -53.66 32.50
CA LYS A 3 1.49 -53.54 31.04
C LYS A 3 0.88 -52.19 30.59
N GLY A 4 0.91 -51.17 31.47
CA GLY A 4 0.31 -49.86 31.21
C GLY A 4 1.30 -48.69 31.00
N ARG A 5 2.53 -48.78 31.50
CA ARG A 5 3.47 -47.63 31.49
C ARG A 5 4.24 -47.45 30.17
N ALA A 6 4.47 -48.51 29.40
CA ALA A 6 5.27 -48.45 28.17
C ALA A 6 4.51 -47.86 26.96
N ALA A 7 3.18 -48.03 26.91
CA ALA A 7 2.35 -47.44 25.85
C ALA A 7 2.23 -45.91 26.02
N GLN A 8 2.05 -45.45 27.26
CA GLN A 8 1.92 -44.03 27.62
C GLN A 8 3.16 -43.20 27.22
N ALA A 9 4.36 -43.77 27.37
CA ALA A 9 5.62 -43.11 27.02
C ALA A 9 5.84 -43.00 25.49
N ARG A 10 5.30 -43.92 24.70
CA ARG A 10 5.36 -43.86 23.23
C ARG A 10 4.42 -42.81 22.66
N PHE A 11 3.21 -42.69 23.21
CA PHE A 11 2.27 -41.61 22.85
C PHE A 11 2.79 -40.23 23.26
N ALA A 12 3.41 -40.09 24.44
CA ALA A 12 4.00 -38.82 24.87
C ALA A 12 5.15 -38.34 23.95
N LYS A 13 6.00 -39.27 23.48
CA LYS A 13 7.09 -38.93 22.54
C LYS A 13 6.60 -38.61 21.12
N VAL A 14 5.57 -39.31 20.64
CA VAL A 14 4.97 -39.02 19.32
C VAL A 14 4.24 -37.68 19.33
N SER A 15 3.51 -37.35 20.40
CA SER A 15 2.83 -36.05 20.53
C SER A 15 3.80 -34.87 20.62
N LEU A 16 4.98 -35.03 21.22
CA LEU A 16 5.99 -33.96 21.30
C LEU A 16 6.65 -33.69 19.93
N MET A 17 6.92 -34.73 19.13
CA MET A 17 7.47 -34.55 17.78
C MET A 17 6.47 -33.93 16.79
N VAL A 18 5.18 -34.23 16.93
CA VAL A 18 4.11 -33.57 16.13
C VAL A 18 3.96 -32.10 16.52
N GLY A 19 4.03 -31.76 17.81
CA GLY A 19 3.94 -30.38 18.29
C GLY A 19 5.11 -29.48 17.85
N VAL A 20 6.34 -30.03 17.82
CA VAL A 20 7.53 -29.29 17.38
C VAL A 20 7.59 -29.18 15.84
N GLY A 21 7.11 -30.18 15.10
CA GLY A 21 7.01 -30.12 13.63
C GLY A 21 5.94 -29.15 13.12
N LEU A 22 4.86 -28.93 13.88
CA LEU A 22 3.78 -28.01 13.52
C LEU A 22 4.07 -26.54 13.90
N ALA A 23 5.11 -26.32 14.72
CA ALA A 23 5.59 -24.98 15.09
C ALA A 23 6.54 -24.36 14.04
N LEU A 24 6.67 -24.98 12.86
CA LEU A 24 7.36 -24.40 11.69
C LEU A 24 6.60 -23.18 11.17
N LEU A 25 6.84 -22.05 11.83
CA LEU A 25 7.23 -20.78 11.20
C LEU A 25 6.38 -20.39 9.99
N ALA A 26 5.11 -20.05 10.21
CA ALA A 26 4.46 -19.07 9.36
C ALA A 26 5.10 -17.71 9.64
N VAL A 27 6.31 -17.48 9.14
CA VAL A 27 6.83 -16.12 8.98
C VAL A 27 5.94 -15.47 7.94
N ALA A 28 5.02 -14.61 8.37
CA ALA A 28 4.23 -13.82 7.45
C ALA A 28 5.22 -12.98 6.64
N VAL A 29 5.42 -13.33 5.37
CA VAL A 29 6.17 -12.48 4.46
C VAL A 29 5.38 -11.18 4.37
N PRO A 30 5.99 -10.03 4.69
CA PRO A 30 5.30 -8.75 4.58
C PRO A 30 4.76 -8.61 3.16
N ALA A 31 3.48 -8.23 3.04
CA ALA A 31 2.96 -7.86 1.74
C ALA A 31 3.77 -6.66 1.20
N PRO A 32 4.10 -6.65 -0.11
CA PRO A 32 4.81 -5.52 -0.70
C PRO A 32 3.98 -4.24 -0.53
N ALA A 33 4.67 -3.12 -0.31
CA ALA A 33 4.08 -1.80 -0.24
C ALA A 33 4.27 -1.09 -1.58
N TYR A 34 3.17 -0.72 -2.24
CA TYR A 34 3.22 -0.03 -3.52
C TYR A 34 2.83 1.44 -3.35
N VAL A 35 3.76 2.32 -3.74
CA VAL A 35 3.55 3.76 -3.83
C VAL A 35 4.09 4.21 -5.17
N VAL A 36 3.28 4.90 -5.96
CA VAL A 36 3.68 5.43 -7.26
C VAL A 36 3.20 6.86 -7.42
N GLU A 37 4.03 7.68 -8.07
CA GLU A 37 3.61 8.98 -8.59
C GLU A 37 3.29 8.82 -10.07
N ALA A 38 2.04 9.11 -10.42
CA ALA A 38 1.54 9.09 -11.78
C ALA A 38 1.33 10.53 -12.28
N ILE A 39 1.60 10.76 -13.56
CA ILE A 39 1.35 12.04 -14.21
C ILE A 39 0.28 11.83 -15.28
N THR A 40 -0.78 12.62 -15.21
CA THR A 40 -1.83 12.68 -16.24
C THR A 40 -2.04 14.11 -16.70
N ALA A 41 -2.75 14.31 -17.80
CA ALA A 41 -2.98 15.63 -18.38
C ALA A 41 -4.43 15.81 -18.81
N ILE A 42 -4.97 17.00 -18.54
CA ILE A 42 -6.28 17.45 -19.04
C ILE A 42 -6.11 18.68 -19.93
N SER A 43 -7.11 18.97 -20.77
CA SER A 43 -7.13 20.19 -21.57
C SER A 43 -7.21 21.44 -20.69
N ALA A 44 -6.42 22.46 -20.99
CA ALA A 44 -6.52 23.76 -20.32
C ALA A 44 -7.88 24.44 -20.54
N ALA A 45 -8.58 24.12 -21.64
CA ALA A 45 -9.94 24.61 -21.89
C ALA A 45 -10.95 24.11 -20.84
N ALA A 46 -10.67 23.00 -20.15
CA ALA A 46 -11.49 22.57 -19.02
C ALA A 46 -11.47 23.60 -17.86
N GLY A 47 -10.45 24.45 -17.79
CA GLY A 47 -10.32 25.52 -16.80
C GLY A 47 -11.21 26.74 -17.03
N GLU A 48 -11.94 26.81 -18.15
CA GLU A 48 -12.82 27.95 -18.47
C GLU A 48 -14.07 28.00 -17.58
N ASP A 49 -14.50 26.86 -17.05
CA ASP A 49 -15.57 26.74 -16.06
C ASP A 49 -15.10 25.92 -14.86
N ARG A 50 -15.48 26.36 -13.65
CA ARG A 50 -15.05 25.72 -12.39
C ARG A 50 -15.60 24.29 -12.27
N THR A 51 -16.85 24.08 -12.68
CA THR A 51 -17.47 22.74 -12.63
C THR A 51 -16.83 21.83 -13.69
N GLY A 52 -16.60 22.35 -14.90
CA GLY A 52 -15.86 21.67 -15.96
C GLY A 52 -14.46 21.22 -15.51
N LEU A 53 -13.72 22.12 -14.85
CA LEU A 53 -12.38 21.82 -14.35
C LEU A 53 -12.40 20.72 -13.29
N TYR A 54 -13.30 20.83 -12.31
CA TYR A 54 -13.44 19.83 -11.25
C TYR A 54 -13.75 18.44 -11.83
N ASN A 55 -14.71 18.36 -12.75
CA ASN A 55 -15.09 17.11 -13.39
C ASN A 55 -13.95 16.52 -14.23
N ALA A 56 -13.20 17.36 -14.96
CA ALA A 56 -12.06 16.91 -15.75
C ALA A 56 -10.93 16.36 -14.87
N ILE A 57 -10.63 17.03 -13.74
CA ILE A 57 -9.64 16.56 -12.76
C ILE A 57 -10.10 15.23 -12.16
N GLN A 58 -11.35 15.14 -11.71
CA GLN A 58 -11.88 13.92 -11.10
C GLN A 58 -11.83 12.75 -12.08
N ALA A 59 -12.28 12.95 -13.33
CA ALA A 59 -12.24 11.92 -14.36
C ALA A 59 -10.81 11.45 -14.67
N ALA A 60 -9.84 12.38 -14.73
CA ALA A 60 -8.44 12.03 -14.96
C ALA A 60 -7.83 11.26 -13.79
N ILE A 61 -8.16 11.63 -12.55
CA ILE A 61 -7.70 10.91 -11.35
C ILE A 61 -8.32 9.51 -11.31
N ASP A 62 -9.62 9.38 -11.57
CA ASP A 62 -10.34 8.10 -11.58
C ASP A 62 -9.78 7.17 -12.66
N ASP A 63 -9.46 7.70 -13.84
CA ASP A 63 -8.85 6.93 -14.93
C ASP A 63 -7.48 6.38 -14.54
N VAL A 64 -6.60 7.22 -13.96
CA VAL A 64 -5.27 6.79 -13.51
C VAL A 64 -5.38 5.75 -12.40
N ALA A 65 -6.27 5.94 -11.43
CA ALA A 65 -6.48 5.01 -10.32
C ALA A 65 -7.03 3.65 -10.79
N ALA A 66 -7.85 3.63 -11.85
CA ALA A 66 -8.47 2.41 -12.37
C ALA A 66 -7.59 1.66 -13.39
N HIS A 67 -6.80 2.39 -14.18
CA HIS A 67 -6.18 1.81 -15.38
C HIS A 67 -4.65 1.94 -15.45
N ALA A 68 -4.03 2.90 -14.74
CA ALA A 68 -2.58 3.11 -14.83
C ALA A 68 -1.77 2.17 -13.93
N VAL A 69 -2.40 1.51 -12.97
CA VAL A 69 -1.76 0.65 -11.98
C VAL A 69 -2.42 -0.73 -11.90
N ALA A 70 -1.63 -1.75 -11.55
CA ALA A 70 -2.09 -3.14 -11.45
C ALA A 70 -2.53 -3.54 -10.02
N PHE A 71 -2.67 -2.57 -9.12
CA PHE A 71 -3.11 -2.75 -7.73
C PHE A 71 -4.28 -1.80 -7.45
N THR A 72 -5.07 -2.09 -6.42
CA THR A 72 -6.18 -1.21 -6.00
C THR A 72 -5.64 -0.13 -5.06
N PRO A 73 -5.66 1.17 -5.44
CA PRO A 73 -5.23 2.23 -4.55
C PRO A 73 -6.19 2.38 -3.35
N THR A 74 -5.64 2.57 -2.16
CA THR A 74 -6.40 3.02 -0.97
C THR A 74 -6.15 4.49 -0.66
N VAL A 75 -5.05 5.05 -1.16
CA VAL A 75 -4.74 6.48 -1.13
C VAL A 75 -4.64 6.99 -2.56
N VAL A 76 -5.32 8.09 -2.81
CA VAL A 76 -5.23 8.87 -4.04
C VAL A 76 -5.09 10.33 -3.64
N LEU A 77 -3.96 10.95 -3.97
CA LEU A 77 -3.66 12.33 -3.58
C LEU A 77 -3.14 13.12 -4.78
N LEU A 78 -3.82 14.21 -5.13
CA LEU A 78 -3.28 15.20 -6.07
C LEU A 78 -2.20 16.01 -5.36
N LEU A 79 -0.94 15.88 -5.80
CA LEU A 79 0.22 16.54 -5.21
C LEU A 79 0.39 17.96 -5.77
N ASP A 80 0.27 18.10 -7.09
CA ASP A 80 0.51 19.36 -7.79
C ASP A 80 -0.25 19.38 -9.12
N ALA A 81 -0.46 20.58 -9.66
CA ALA A 81 -1.02 20.81 -10.98
C ALA A 81 -0.26 21.93 -11.71
N LYS A 82 0.19 21.67 -12.94
CA LYS A 82 0.97 22.63 -13.73
C LYS A 82 0.34 22.87 -15.10
N LEU A 83 0.07 24.13 -15.41
CA LEU A 83 -0.33 24.55 -16.76
C LEU A 83 0.92 24.69 -17.64
N ILE A 84 1.01 23.89 -18.70
CA ILE A 84 2.07 23.96 -19.70
C ILE A 84 1.42 23.90 -21.08
N GLY A 85 1.51 25.01 -21.82
CA GLY A 85 0.82 25.14 -23.12
C GLY A 85 -0.70 25.07 -22.95
N ASP A 86 -1.34 24.16 -23.70
CA ASP A 86 -2.78 23.90 -23.69
C ASP A 86 -3.19 22.73 -22.77
N ARG A 87 -2.32 22.33 -21.84
CA ARG A 87 -2.53 21.19 -20.94
C ARG A 87 -2.27 21.54 -19.49
N ILE A 88 -3.12 21.04 -18.62
CA ILE A 88 -2.90 21.02 -17.17
C ILE A 88 -2.41 19.63 -16.81
N PHE A 89 -1.15 19.53 -16.40
CA PHE A 89 -0.53 18.31 -15.91
C PHE A 89 -0.86 18.13 -14.44
N LEU A 90 -1.34 16.96 -14.06
CA LEU A 90 -1.72 16.58 -12.70
C LEU A 90 -0.73 15.53 -12.19
N PHE A 91 -0.12 15.80 -11.04
CA PHE A 91 0.80 14.89 -10.36
C PHE A 91 0.03 14.19 -9.25
N VAL A 92 -0.18 12.88 -9.38
CA VAL A 92 -1.06 12.10 -8.51
C VAL A 92 -0.26 11.01 -7.81
N LEU A 93 -0.29 11.00 -6.48
CA LEU A 93 0.24 9.91 -5.68
C LEU A 93 -0.84 8.84 -5.50
N LEU A 94 -0.49 7.61 -5.85
CA LEU A 94 -1.30 6.42 -5.58
C LEU A 94 -0.55 5.51 -4.63
N ALA A 95 -1.24 4.99 -3.62
CA ALA A 95 -0.69 3.95 -2.77
C ALA A 95 -1.74 2.88 -2.49
N ASP A 96 -1.29 1.63 -2.40
CA ASP A 96 -2.09 0.56 -1.84
C ASP A 96 -2.07 0.60 -0.30
N ARG A 97 -2.77 -0.33 0.34
CA ARG A 97 -2.92 -0.34 1.80
C ARG A 97 -1.58 -0.40 2.53
N GLU A 98 -0.63 -1.16 2.00
CA GLU A 98 0.69 -1.29 2.61
C GLU A 98 1.58 -0.10 2.29
N GLY A 99 1.45 0.48 1.10
CA GLY A 99 2.03 1.77 0.72
C GLY A 99 1.58 2.90 1.64
N GLU A 100 0.30 2.96 2.00
CA GLU A 100 -0.21 3.93 2.96
C GLU A 100 0.46 3.81 4.34
N ARG A 101 0.67 2.57 4.83
CA ARG A 101 1.37 2.33 6.10
C ARG A 101 2.84 2.73 6.00
N ALA A 102 3.49 2.42 4.88
CA ALA A 102 4.86 2.81 4.64
C ALA A 102 5.03 4.34 4.65
N ILE A 103 4.13 5.08 3.98
CA ILE A 103 4.13 6.55 3.98
C ILE A 103 4.01 7.08 5.42
N LYS A 104 3.09 6.54 6.23
CA LYS A 104 2.91 6.97 7.63
C LYS A 104 4.16 6.73 8.46
N ALA A 105 4.75 5.54 8.36
CA ALA A 105 5.99 5.20 9.08
C ALA A 105 7.16 6.14 8.69
N LEU A 106 7.34 6.42 7.40
CA LEU A 106 8.38 7.35 6.92
C LEU A 106 8.15 8.79 7.41
N LEU A 107 6.89 9.23 7.49
CA LEU A 107 6.57 10.56 8.02
C LEU A 107 6.81 10.66 9.52
N GLU A 108 6.54 9.59 10.28
CA GLU A 108 6.84 9.50 11.71
C GLU A 108 8.36 9.51 11.96
N GLU A 109 9.11 8.69 11.23
CA GLU A 109 10.57 8.66 11.30
C GLU A 109 11.18 10.04 11.02
N ARG A 110 10.70 10.75 9.98
CA ARG A 110 11.19 12.11 9.67
C ARG A 110 10.91 13.12 10.77
N ARG A 111 9.79 12.98 11.51
CA ARG A 111 9.48 13.88 12.64
C ARG A 111 10.40 13.60 13.83
N GLU A 112 10.67 12.31 14.09
CA GLU A 112 11.56 11.88 15.15
C GLU A 112 13.03 12.18 14.85
N SER A 113 13.42 12.17 13.57
CA SER A 113 14.79 12.46 13.14
C SER A 113 15.18 13.93 13.21
N GLY A 114 14.25 14.85 13.51
CA GLY A 114 14.53 16.26 13.77
C GLY A 114 15.28 17.01 12.67
N ALA A 115 15.17 16.57 11.41
CA ALA A 115 15.84 17.26 10.30
C ALA A 115 15.09 18.58 10.00
N PRO A 116 15.74 19.76 10.10
CA PRO A 116 15.11 21.00 9.68
C PRO A 116 14.82 20.91 8.18
N GLY A 117 13.58 21.19 7.80
CA GLY A 117 13.15 21.24 6.41
C GLY A 117 13.96 22.28 5.64
N ASN A 118 14.47 21.86 4.49
CA ASN A 118 15.09 22.71 3.47
C ASN A 118 14.07 23.68 2.89
#